data_AF-A0A5J4KZW2-F1
#
_entry.id   AF-A0A5J4KZW2-F1
#
_cell.length_a   1.000
_cell.length_b   1.000
_cell.length_c   1.000
_cell.angle_alpha   90.00
_cell.angle_beta   90.00
_cell.angle_gamma   90.00
#
_symmetry.space_group_name_H-M   'P 1'
#
loop_
_entity.id
_entity.type
_entity.pdbx_description
1 polymer ?
#
loop_
_entity_poly.entity_id
_entity_poly.type
_entity_poly.pdbx_seq_one_letter_code
_entity_poly.pdbx_strand_id
1 'polypeptide(L)'
;MASIGRIPRLARDEAFDVRWKRRRDVALAILAWVGVIAVVFWGASHIARALLLIVIASLLAYALAPGVQRLEKYIPRPFAIVVMCLLSLTILGGIFYFVTITALHQFSALSRSLDFLLSAKNGHKSPLEQTLISLGITPGQITEVRQQVVTRLEGAAGSALPLITGILDFLLDMVVVAVFTIYFLIDGRRIERWVRENLPENWRANFLVDTLQKIVGGYIRGQLILAVMIGLLVGIGMFLFHVPYALLLGCWPSFWNSSRFWERWSQDSSVP
;
A
#
# COMPACT_ATOMS: atom_id res chain seq x y z
N MET A 1 34.04 47.68 -58.25
CA MET A 1 34.85 46.97 -57.24
C MET A 1 34.26 47.23 -55.87
N ALA A 2 34.22 46.18 -55.05
CA ALA A 2 33.37 45.97 -53.89
C ALA A 2 33.41 47.04 -52.79
N SER A 3 32.24 47.52 -52.36
CA SER A 3 32.02 48.06 -51.01
C SER A 3 31.16 47.06 -50.24
N ILE A 4 31.83 46.10 -49.60
CA ILE A 4 31.20 45.16 -48.67
C ILE A 4 30.73 45.98 -47.46
N GLY A 5 29.43 46.18 -47.35
CA GLY A 5 28.80 46.85 -46.21
C GLY A 5 29.17 46.13 -44.91
N ARG A 6 29.98 46.78 -44.08
CA ARG A 6 30.26 46.35 -42.70
C ARG A 6 28.95 46.41 -41.92
N ILE A 7 28.36 45.25 -41.66
CA ILE A 7 27.26 45.10 -40.70
C ILE A 7 27.77 45.61 -39.34
N PRO A 8 27.09 46.55 -38.65
CA PRO A 8 27.58 47.12 -37.40
C PRO A 8 27.69 46.04 -36.32
N ARG A 9 28.90 45.84 -35.77
CA ARG A 9 29.19 44.82 -34.74
C ARG A 9 28.29 44.95 -33.50
N LEU A 10 27.86 46.17 -33.17
CA LEU A 10 27.04 46.48 -32.00
C LEU A 10 25.67 45.78 -32.02
N ALA A 11 25.04 45.61 -33.20
CA ALA A 11 23.75 44.91 -33.30
C ALA A 11 23.87 43.39 -33.09
N ARG A 12 25.06 42.82 -33.29
CA ARG A 12 25.31 41.40 -33.07
C ARG A 12 25.41 41.09 -31.58
N ASP A 13 26.10 41.94 -30.82
CA ASP A 13 26.41 41.67 -29.41
C ASP A 13 25.17 41.81 -28.51
N GLU A 14 24.28 42.79 -28.76
CA GLU A 14 23.02 42.90 -28.02
C GLU A 14 22.05 41.74 -28.29
N ALA A 15 22.01 41.22 -29.52
CA ALA A 15 21.17 40.09 -29.88
C ALA A 15 21.62 38.77 -29.22
N PHE A 16 22.90 38.62 -28.89
CA PHE A 16 23.42 37.47 -28.17
C PHE A 16 23.05 37.52 -26.68
N ASP A 17 23.16 38.68 -26.05
CA ASP A 17 22.94 38.83 -24.60
C ASP A 17 21.46 38.65 -24.22
N VAL A 18 20.54 39.15 -25.05
CA VAL A 18 19.09 38.97 -24.87
C VAL A 18 18.67 37.50 -25.04
N ARG A 19 19.26 36.77 -26.00
CA ARG A 19 18.95 35.33 -26.21
C ARG A 19 19.50 34.44 -25.10
N TRP A 20 20.62 34.83 -24.47
CA TRP A 20 21.22 34.07 -23.36
C TRP A 20 20.43 34.25 -22.05
N LYS A 21 20.02 35.49 -21.71
CA LYS A 21 19.13 35.75 -20.57
C LYS A 21 17.81 34.99 -20.68
N ARG A 22 17.15 35.04 -21.84
CA ARG A 22 15.87 34.35 -22.05
C ARG A 22 15.97 32.83 -21.91
N ARG A 23 17.08 32.20 -22.33
CA ARG A 23 17.29 30.75 -22.15
C ARG A 23 17.52 30.37 -20.69
N ARG A 24 18.24 31.21 -19.93
CA ARG A 24 18.45 31.01 -18.48
C ARG A 24 17.16 31.18 -17.70
N ASP A 25 16.36 32.20 -18.02
CA ASP A 25 15.08 32.44 -17.36
C ASP A 25 14.05 31.35 -17.66
N VAL A 26 14.02 30.85 -18.91
CA VAL A 26 13.18 29.69 -19.26
C VAL A 26 13.66 28.42 -18.55
N ALA A 27 14.97 28.18 -18.46
CA ALA A 27 15.50 27.02 -17.72
C ALA A 27 15.22 27.12 -16.21
N LEU A 28 15.33 28.30 -15.62
CA LEU A 28 14.99 28.56 -14.22
C LEU A 28 13.49 28.46 -13.96
N ALA A 29 12.66 28.94 -14.89
CA ALA A 29 11.21 28.79 -14.81
C ALA A 29 10.78 27.31 -14.90
N ILE A 30 11.40 26.54 -15.81
CA ILE A 30 11.15 25.09 -15.91
C ILE A 30 11.60 24.37 -14.64
N LEU A 31 12.79 24.68 -14.10
CA LEU A 31 13.27 24.11 -12.83
C LEU A 31 12.37 24.48 -11.64
N ALA A 32 11.89 25.71 -11.58
CA ALA A 32 10.96 26.16 -10.54
C ALA A 32 9.62 25.42 -10.63
N TRP A 33 9.06 25.27 -11.84
CA TRP A 33 7.83 24.51 -12.05
C TRP A 33 7.99 23.03 -11.74
N VAL A 34 9.12 22.42 -12.11
CA VAL A 34 9.44 21.02 -11.74
C VAL A 34 9.56 20.87 -10.23
N GLY A 35 10.19 21.83 -9.54
CA GLY A 35 10.27 21.84 -8.07
C GLY A 35 8.89 21.97 -7.42
N VAL A 36 8.04 22.86 -7.92
CA VAL A 36 6.66 23.03 -7.42
C VAL A 36 5.85 21.76 -7.64
N ILE A 37 5.92 21.15 -8.83
CA ILE A 37 5.23 19.88 -9.13
C ILE A 37 5.75 18.77 -8.22
N ALA A 38 7.06 18.67 -7.99
CA ALA A 38 7.65 17.69 -7.09
C ALA A 38 7.18 17.87 -5.64
N VAL A 39 7.12 19.12 -5.14
CA VAL A 39 6.61 19.43 -3.79
C VAL A 39 5.12 19.15 -3.67
N VAL A 40 4.33 19.48 -4.69
CA VAL A 40 2.90 19.17 -4.72
C VAL A 40 2.68 17.66 -4.76
N PHE A 41 3.45 16.91 -5.54
CA PHE A 41 3.34 15.45 -5.62
C PHE A 41 3.80 14.76 -4.32
N TRP A 42 4.85 15.30 -3.69
CA TRP A 42 5.34 14.85 -2.38
C TRP A 42 4.36 15.16 -1.24
N GLY A 43 3.74 16.34 -1.27
CA GLY A 43 2.67 16.71 -0.35
C GLY A 43 1.42 15.87 -0.58
N ALA A 44 1.02 15.67 -1.84
CA ALA A 44 -0.12 14.86 -2.22
C ALA A 44 0.04 13.40 -1.75
N SER A 45 1.24 12.81 -1.81
CA SER A 45 1.46 11.44 -1.32
C SER A 45 1.35 11.34 0.21
N HIS A 46 1.86 12.33 0.95
CA HIS A 46 1.69 12.39 2.41
C HIS A 46 0.23 12.59 2.82
N ILE A 47 -0.46 13.53 2.15
CA ILE A 47 -1.89 13.80 2.38
C ILE A 47 -2.72 12.57 2.00
N ALA A 48 -2.38 11.88 0.91
CA ALA A 48 -3.10 10.67 0.48
C ALA A 48 -3.02 9.57 1.53
N ARG A 49 -1.84 9.33 2.14
CA ARG A 49 -1.71 8.35 3.24
C ARG A 49 -2.59 8.76 4.43
N ALA A 50 -2.53 10.02 4.86
CA ALA A 50 -3.36 10.51 5.96
C ALA A 50 -4.87 10.40 5.64
N LEU A 51 -5.27 10.79 4.43
CA LEU A 51 -6.66 10.73 3.97
C LEU A 51 -7.16 9.29 3.88
N LEU A 52 -6.31 8.36 3.42
CA LEU A 52 -6.59 6.93 3.40
C LEU A 52 -6.79 6.39 4.81
N LEU A 53 -5.94 6.74 5.78
CA LEU A 53 -6.10 6.35 7.19
C LEU A 53 -7.41 6.89 7.78
N ILE A 54 -7.78 8.13 7.45
CA ILE A 54 -9.06 8.74 7.87
C ILE A 54 -10.24 7.98 7.26
N VAL A 55 -10.18 7.62 5.98
CA VAL A 55 -11.23 6.83 5.31
C VAL A 55 -11.34 5.46 5.98
N ILE A 56 -10.23 4.76 6.22
CA ILE A 56 -10.21 3.48 6.96
C ILE A 56 -10.83 3.65 8.35
N ALA A 57 -10.42 4.67 9.09
CA ALA A 57 -10.94 4.95 10.43
C ALA A 57 -12.44 5.25 10.43
N SER A 58 -12.95 5.95 9.40
CA SER A 58 -14.37 6.23 9.24
C SER A 58 -15.18 4.97 8.92
N LEU A 59 -14.66 4.11 8.05
CA LEU A 59 -15.27 2.82 7.73
C LEU A 59 -15.29 1.91 8.97
N LEU A 60 -14.19 1.88 9.71
CA LEU A 60 -14.06 1.12 10.95
C LEU A 60 -15.00 1.65 12.04
N ALA A 61 -15.13 2.97 12.20
CA ALA A 61 -16.10 3.57 13.11
C ALA A 61 -17.54 3.17 12.75
N TYR A 62 -17.88 3.21 11.47
CA TYR A 62 -19.19 2.80 10.99
C TYR A 62 -19.44 1.30 11.23
N ALA A 63 -18.41 0.46 11.03
CA ALA A 63 -18.43 -0.97 11.30
C ALA A 63 -18.68 -1.27 12.79
N LEU A 64 -18.04 -0.51 13.68
CA LEU A 64 -18.10 -0.68 15.13
C LEU A 64 -19.38 -0.10 15.75
N ALA A 65 -20.04 0.86 15.09
CA ALA A 65 -21.26 1.51 15.58
C ALA A 65 -22.36 0.54 16.09
N PRO A 66 -22.78 -0.53 15.36
CA PRO A 66 -23.76 -1.49 15.88
C PRO A 66 -23.23 -2.32 17.06
N GLY A 67 -21.92 -2.58 17.10
CA GLY A 67 -21.27 -3.24 18.24
C GLY A 67 -21.33 -2.38 19.50
N VAL A 68 -20.99 -1.09 19.35
CA VAL A 68 -21.08 -0.11 20.43
C VAL A 68 -22.52 0.09 20.90
N GLN A 69 -23.50 0.20 20.01
CA GLN A 69 -24.92 0.35 20.40
C GLN A 69 -25.46 -0.86 21.19
N ARG A 70 -24.98 -2.08 20.89
CA ARG A 70 -25.33 -3.26 21.69
C ARG A 70 -24.70 -3.23 23.08
N LEU A 71 -23.45 -2.78 23.17
CA LEU A 71 -22.72 -2.68 24.44
C LEU A 71 -23.18 -1.49 25.30
N GLU A 72 -23.68 -0.41 24.67
CA GLU A 72 -24.25 0.77 25.33
C GLU A 72 -25.47 0.42 26.20
N LYS A 73 -26.12 -0.73 25.94
CA LYS A 73 -27.21 -1.25 26.79
C LYS A 73 -26.73 -1.75 28.15
N TYR A 74 -25.47 -2.15 28.28
CA TYR A 74 -24.90 -2.74 29.49
C TYR A 74 -23.87 -1.81 30.17
N ILE A 75 -23.23 -0.92 29.42
CA ILE A 75 -22.11 -0.09 29.88
C ILE A 75 -22.29 1.36 29.35
N PRO A 76 -21.91 2.41 30.11
CA PRO A 76 -21.88 3.79 29.63
C PRO A 76 -21.12 3.96 28.30
N ARG A 77 -21.69 4.78 27.40
CA ARG A 77 -21.25 4.99 26.01
C ARG A 77 -19.72 5.16 25.78
N PRO A 78 -18.96 5.98 26.56
CA PRO A 78 -17.52 6.14 26.32
C PRO A 78 -16.74 4.82 26.54
N PHE A 79 -17.14 4.01 27.52
CA PHE A 79 -16.48 2.72 27.76
C PHE A 79 -16.86 1.69 26.68
N ALA A 80 -18.10 1.69 26.21
CA ALA A 80 -18.51 0.83 25.09
C ALA A 80 -17.69 1.09 23.82
N ILE A 81 -17.37 2.37 23.53
CA ILE A 81 -16.52 2.79 22.41
C ILE A 81 -15.09 2.24 22.59
N VAL A 82 -14.49 2.47 23.77
CA VAL A 82 -13.12 2.03 24.06
C VAL A 82 -12.99 0.52 23.97
N VAL A 83 -13.94 -0.23 24.55
CA VAL A 83 -13.92 -1.70 24.52
C VAL A 83 -14.00 -2.23 23.09
N MET A 84 -14.92 -1.71 22.26
CA MET A 84 -15.04 -2.15 20.88
C MET A 84 -13.83 -1.76 20.03
N CYS A 85 -13.27 -0.56 20.24
CA CYS A 85 -12.05 -0.14 19.57
C CYS A 85 -10.88 -1.07 19.95
N LEU A 86 -10.68 -1.33 21.24
CA LEU A 86 -9.64 -2.23 21.74
C LEU A 86 -9.79 -3.66 21.20
N LEU A 87 -11.02 -4.17 21.13
CA LEU A 87 -11.32 -5.48 20.56
C LEU A 87 -10.98 -5.54 19.07
N SER A 88 -11.36 -4.51 18.30
CA SER A 88 -11.02 -4.42 16.88
C SER A 88 -9.52 -4.36 16.65
N LEU A 89 -8.79 -3.56 17.45
CA LEU A 89 -7.33 -3.45 17.37
C LEU A 89 -6.68 -4.79 17.72
N THR A 90 -7.17 -5.49 18.74
CA THR A 90 -6.64 -6.80 19.11
C THR A 90 -6.79 -7.81 17.96
N ILE A 91 -7.95 -7.83 17.29
CA ILE A 91 -8.21 -8.72 16.15
C ILE A 91 -7.29 -8.36 14.97
N LEU A 92 -7.26 -7.10 14.57
CA LEU A 92 -6.42 -6.62 13.45
C LEU A 92 -4.93 -6.86 13.71
N GLY A 93 -4.46 -6.56 14.92
CA GLY A 93 -3.08 -6.75 15.34
C GLY A 93 -2.71 -8.22 15.44
N GLY A 94 -3.62 -9.06 15.93
CA GLY A 94 -3.45 -10.50 15.97
C GLY A 94 -3.34 -11.13 14.58
N ILE A 95 -4.18 -10.70 13.63
CA ILE A 95 -4.10 -11.13 12.23
C ILE A 95 -2.76 -10.69 11.63
N PHE A 96 -2.38 -9.42 11.80
CA PHE A 96 -1.12 -8.91 11.28
C PHE A 96 0.09 -9.66 11.85
N TYR A 97 0.11 -9.90 13.16
CA TYR A 97 1.14 -10.70 13.83
C TYR A 97 1.21 -12.12 13.26
N PHE A 98 0.06 -12.79 13.12
CA PHE A 98 -0.03 -14.15 12.59
C PHE A 98 0.45 -14.23 11.13
N VAL A 99 0.10 -13.25 10.29
CA VAL A 99 0.56 -13.17 8.91
C VAL A 99 2.07 -12.96 8.85
N THR A 100 2.62 -12.02 9.63
CA THR A 100 4.05 -11.72 9.65
C THR A 100 4.89 -12.92 10.12
N ILE A 101 4.50 -13.59 11.22
CA ILE A 101 5.25 -14.75 11.70
C ILE A 101 5.18 -15.91 10.70
N THR A 102 4.02 -16.14 10.09
CA THR A 102 3.85 -17.19 9.07
C THR A 102 4.68 -16.88 7.82
N ALA A 103 4.70 -15.61 7.39
CA ALA A 103 5.54 -15.17 6.27
C ALA A 103 7.02 -15.40 6.59
N LEU A 104 7.49 -15.01 7.78
CA LEU A 104 8.89 -15.24 8.21
C LEU A 104 9.26 -16.73 8.20
N HIS A 105 8.40 -17.60 8.73
CA HIS A 105 8.62 -19.04 8.67
C HIS A 105 8.71 -19.55 7.24
N GLN A 106 7.83 -19.10 6.34
CA GLN A 106 7.86 -19.49 4.92
C GLN A 106 9.09 -18.97 4.20
N PHE A 107 9.52 -17.73 4.45
CA PHE A 107 10.77 -17.18 3.90
C PHE A 107 11.99 -17.95 4.40
N SER A 108 12.05 -18.30 5.69
CA SER A 108 13.14 -19.11 6.23
C SER A 108 13.18 -20.54 5.66
N ALA A 109 12.00 -21.14 5.43
CA ALA A 109 11.88 -22.46 4.82
C ALA A 109 12.29 -22.45 3.34
N LEU A 110 11.96 -21.37 2.62
CA LEU A 110 12.41 -21.16 1.24
C LEU A 110 13.93 -20.99 1.18
N SER A 111 14.52 -20.18 2.06
CA SER A 111 15.98 -20.02 2.14
C SER A 111 16.68 -21.35 2.40
N ARG A 112 16.18 -22.16 3.35
CA ARG A 112 16.73 -23.50 3.62
C ARG A 112 16.53 -24.47 2.47
N SER A 113 15.41 -24.41 1.77
CA SER A 113 15.14 -25.27 0.61
C SER A 113 16.02 -24.90 -0.58
N LEU A 114 16.26 -23.61 -0.80
CA LEU A 114 17.22 -23.14 -1.79
C LEU A 114 18.65 -23.55 -1.41
N ASP A 115 19.03 -23.40 -0.14
CA ASP A 115 20.32 -23.90 0.34
C ASP A 115 20.46 -25.41 0.23
N PHE A 116 19.38 -26.18 0.41
CA PHE A 116 19.39 -27.64 0.25
C PHE A 116 19.50 -28.04 -1.23
N LEU A 117 18.79 -27.37 -2.13
CA LEU A 117 18.82 -27.65 -3.58
C LEU A 117 20.13 -27.20 -4.24
N LEU A 118 20.80 -26.19 -3.66
CA LEU A 118 22.05 -25.62 -4.15
C LEU A 118 23.28 -26.15 -3.39
N SER A 119 23.14 -26.66 -2.17
CA SER A 119 24.21 -27.37 -1.47
C SER A 119 24.33 -28.78 -2.04
N ALA A 120 25.26 -28.96 -2.97
CA ALA A 120 25.86 -30.26 -3.22
C ALA A 120 26.63 -30.71 -1.96
N LYS A 121 25.92 -31.21 -0.94
CA LYS A 121 26.54 -31.98 0.13
C LYS A 121 26.75 -33.40 -0.39
N ASN A 122 28.02 -33.79 -0.46
CA ASN A 122 28.50 -35.17 -0.60
C ASN A 122 28.47 -35.77 -2.02
N GLY A 123 28.99 -35.05 -3.02
CA GLY A 123 29.42 -35.67 -4.28
C GLY A 123 28.31 -36.15 -5.22
N HIS A 124 27.05 -35.81 -4.96
CA HIS A 124 25.95 -36.02 -5.90
C HIS A 124 25.57 -34.69 -6.53
N LYS A 125 25.76 -34.60 -7.85
CA LYS A 125 25.47 -33.43 -8.68
C LYS A 125 24.00 -33.06 -8.55
N SER A 126 23.72 -31.80 -8.24
CA SER A 126 22.35 -31.29 -8.21
C SER A 126 21.76 -31.37 -9.63
N PRO A 127 20.48 -31.79 -9.83
CA PRO A 127 19.83 -31.82 -11.13
C PRO A 127 19.87 -30.46 -11.86
N LEU A 128 19.91 -29.36 -11.08
CA LEU A 128 20.00 -27.98 -11.57
C LEU A 128 21.42 -27.58 -11.99
N GLU A 129 22.47 -28.06 -11.31
CA GLU A 129 23.84 -27.87 -11.77
C GLU A 129 24.06 -28.55 -13.12
N GLN A 130 23.45 -29.72 -13.33
CA GLN A 130 23.60 -30.46 -14.57
C GLN A 130 22.91 -29.76 -15.76
N THR A 131 21.81 -29.05 -15.53
CA THR A 131 21.13 -28.23 -16.55
C THR A 131 21.85 -26.90 -16.78
N LEU A 132 22.35 -26.24 -15.74
CA LEU A 132 23.10 -24.97 -15.87
C LEU A 132 24.47 -25.15 -16.51
N ILE A 133 25.15 -26.27 -16.25
CA ILE A 133 26.41 -26.64 -16.92
C ILE A 133 26.15 -26.95 -18.40
N SER A 134 25.00 -27.56 -18.75
CA SER A 134 24.64 -27.77 -20.16
C SER A 134 24.31 -26.47 -20.93
N LEU A 135 24.04 -25.39 -20.21
CA LEU A 135 23.78 -24.05 -20.75
C LEU A 135 25.04 -23.16 -20.82
N GLY A 136 26.22 -23.70 -20.49
CA GLY A 136 27.51 -23.00 -20.64
C GLY A 136 27.89 -22.06 -19.49
N ILE A 137 27.20 -22.13 -18.34
CA ILE A 137 27.51 -21.28 -17.18
C ILE A 137 28.64 -21.91 -16.36
N THR A 138 29.70 -21.14 -16.12
CA THR A 138 30.88 -21.59 -15.37
C THR A 138 30.54 -21.77 -13.89
N PRO A 139 30.96 -22.86 -13.23
CA PRO A 139 30.62 -23.15 -11.81
C PRO A 139 31.02 -22.05 -10.82
N GLY A 140 32.01 -21.21 -11.15
CA GLY A 140 32.37 -20.03 -10.35
C GLY A 140 31.28 -18.96 -10.29
N GLN A 141 30.60 -18.67 -11.39
CA GLN A 141 29.52 -17.67 -11.44
C GLN A 141 28.26 -18.16 -10.70
N ILE A 142 27.98 -19.46 -10.76
CA ILE A 142 26.88 -20.09 -10.01
C ILE A 142 27.13 -19.96 -8.50
N THR A 143 28.38 -20.14 -8.08
CA THR A 143 28.77 -20.04 -6.67
C THR A 143 28.71 -18.59 -6.16
N GLU A 144 29.13 -17.61 -6.96
CA GLU A 144 29.03 -16.18 -6.58
C GLU A 144 27.59 -15.68 -6.49
N VAL A 145 26.75 -16.00 -7.48
CA VAL A 145 25.32 -15.64 -7.45
C VAL A 145 24.63 -16.31 -6.27
N ARG A 146 24.96 -17.57 -5.98
CA ARG A 146 24.47 -18.28 -4.81
C ARG A 146 24.88 -17.58 -3.51
N GLN A 147 26.16 -17.26 -3.34
CA GLN A 147 26.65 -16.60 -2.12
C GLN A 147 25.95 -15.25 -1.93
N GLN A 148 25.78 -14.46 -3.00
CA GLN A 148 25.07 -13.18 -2.93
C GLN A 148 23.60 -13.34 -2.57
N VAL A 149 22.90 -14.34 -3.11
CA VAL A 149 21.49 -14.60 -2.80
C VAL A 149 21.33 -15.05 -1.34
N VAL A 150 22.15 -15.99 -0.87
CA VAL A 150 22.10 -16.49 0.52
C VAL A 150 22.44 -15.36 1.50
N THR A 151 23.52 -14.61 1.29
CA THR A 151 23.89 -13.50 2.18
C THR A 151 22.87 -12.38 2.20
N ARG A 152 22.19 -12.09 1.07
CA ARG A 152 21.09 -11.11 1.05
C ARG A 152 19.82 -11.63 1.72
N LEU A 153 19.50 -12.92 1.58
CA LEU A 153 18.35 -13.54 2.24
C LEU A 153 18.57 -13.66 3.75
N GLU A 154 19.76 -14.08 4.19
CA GLU A 154 20.14 -14.09 5.61
C GLU A 154 20.25 -12.67 6.17
N GLY A 155 20.74 -11.70 5.39
CA GLY A 155 20.76 -10.29 5.76
C GLY A 155 19.34 -9.71 5.90
N ALA A 156 18.41 -10.06 5.02
CA ALA A 156 17.02 -9.62 5.08
C ALA A 156 16.22 -10.33 6.20
N ALA A 157 16.48 -11.61 6.45
CA ALA A 157 15.83 -12.38 7.51
C ALA A 157 16.44 -12.10 8.90
N GLY A 158 17.74 -11.81 8.96
CA GLY A 158 18.50 -11.56 10.18
C GLY A 158 18.58 -10.09 10.58
N SER A 159 18.31 -9.14 9.67
CA SER A 159 18.16 -7.74 10.05
C SER A 159 16.84 -7.55 10.79
N ALA A 160 16.92 -7.48 12.11
CA ALA A 160 15.77 -7.12 12.94
C ALA A 160 15.31 -5.68 12.66
N LEU A 161 16.18 -4.81 12.12
CA LEU A 161 15.91 -3.38 11.95
C LEU A 161 14.71 -3.08 11.03
N PRO A 162 14.61 -3.58 9.78
CA PRO A 162 13.43 -3.34 8.92
C PRO A 162 12.14 -3.89 9.51
N LEU A 163 12.21 -5.02 10.23
CA LEU A 163 11.08 -5.62 10.91
C LEU A 163 10.60 -4.73 12.07
N ILE A 164 11.53 -4.25 12.90
CA ILE A 164 11.23 -3.35 14.02
C ILE A 164 10.61 -2.05 13.49
N THR A 165 11.19 -1.44 12.44
CA THR A 165 10.64 -0.22 11.85
C THR A 165 9.26 -0.45 11.23
N GLY A 166 9.04 -1.57 10.54
CA GLY A 166 7.74 -1.90 9.96
C GLY A 166 6.67 -2.18 11.00
N ILE A 167 7.02 -2.85 12.10
CA ILE A 167 6.11 -3.08 13.24
C ILE A 167 5.78 -1.75 13.92
N LEU A 168 6.78 -0.88 14.12
CA LEU A 168 6.57 0.43 14.73
C LEU A 168 5.67 1.32 13.86
N ASP A 169 5.90 1.37 12.56
CA ASP A 169 5.06 2.11 11.61
C ASP A 169 3.63 1.58 11.59
N PHE A 170 3.46 0.26 11.59
CA PHE A 170 2.13 -0.36 11.68
C PHE A 170 1.43 -0.01 12.99
N LEU A 171 2.13 -0.08 14.13
CA LEU A 171 1.58 0.28 15.44
C LEU A 171 1.17 1.75 15.49
N LEU A 172 1.99 2.66 14.94
CA LEU A 172 1.67 4.07 14.84
C LEU A 172 0.43 4.31 13.98
N ASP A 173 0.37 3.72 12.79
CA ASP A 173 -0.81 3.80 11.90
C ASP A 173 -2.06 3.26 12.62
N MET A 174 -1.92 2.18 13.37
CA MET A 174 -3.01 1.57 14.12
C MET A 174 -3.55 2.48 15.23
N VAL A 175 -2.66 3.13 15.98
CA VAL A 175 -3.02 4.12 17.02
C VAL A 175 -3.71 5.32 16.38
N VAL A 176 -3.19 5.83 15.26
CA VAL A 176 -3.81 6.95 14.53
C VAL A 176 -5.22 6.57 14.07
N VAL A 177 -5.39 5.40 13.45
CA VAL A 177 -6.71 4.89 13.05
C VAL A 177 -7.63 4.74 14.26
N ALA A 178 -7.15 4.19 15.38
CA ALA A 178 -7.93 4.05 16.61
C ALA A 178 -8.45 5.41 17.12
N VAL A 179 -7.58 6.42 17.18
CA VAL A 179 -7.94 7.77 17.64
C VAL A 179 -8.99 8.39 16.71
N PHE A 180 -8.79 8.31 15.39
CA PHE A 180 -9.78 8.81 14.44
C PHE A 180 -11.10 8.05 14.50
N THR A 181 -11.06 6.72 14.69
CA THR A 181 -12.25 5.89 14.85
C THR A 181 -13.02 6.29 16.11
N ILE A 182 -12.34 6.47 17.25
CA ILE A 182 -12.97 6.94 18.50
C ILE A 182 -13.57 8.32 18.29
N TYR A 183 -12.84 9.24 17.67
CA TYR A 183 -13.31 10.59 17.35
C TYR A 183 -14.60 10.53 16.52
N PHE A 184 -14.61 9.78 15.41
CA PHE A 184 -15.79 9.60 14.57
C PHE A 184 -16.95 8.90 15.29
N LEU A 185 -16.68 8.02 16.26
CA LEU A 185 -17.73 7.31 16.99
C LEU A 185 -18.38 8.18 18.07
N ILE A 186 -17.62 9.12 18.65
CA ILE A 186 -18.13 10.16 19.55
C ILE A 186 -18.92 11.20 18.75
N ASP A 187 -18.30 11.78 17.73
CA ASP A 187 -18.84 12.89 16.93
C ASP A 187 -19.82 12.46 15.84
N GLY A 188 -19.97 11.17 15.55
CA GLY A 188 -20.88 10.68 14.51
C GLY A 188 -22.30 11.23 14.65
N ARG A 189 -22.83 11.30 15.89
CA ARG A 189 -24.16 11.89 16.16
C ARG A 189 -24.18 13.42 16.01
N ARG A 190 -23.04 14.09 16.22
CA ARG A 190 -22.89 15.54 16.08
C ARG A 190 -22.78 15.94 14.60
N ILE A 191 -22.02 15.19 13.81
CA ILE A 191 -21.90 15.33 12.36
C ILE A 191 -23.27 15.11 11.71
N GLU A 192 -24.00 14.07 12.12
CA GLU A 192 -25.34 13.79 11.61
C GLU A 192 -26.33 14.93 11.90
N ARG A 193 -26.24 15.54 13.09
CA ARG A 193 -27.05 16.68 13.47
C ARG A 193 -26.65 17.95 12.70
N TRP A 194 -25.35 18.22 12.59
CA TRP A 194 -24.83 19.37 11.85
C TRP A 194 -25.18 19.31 10.36
N VAL A 195 -25.09 18.12 9.75
CA VAL A 195 -25.51 17.91 8.35
C VAL A 195 -27.02 18.18 8.20
N ARG A 196 -27.85 17.75 9.15
CA ARG A 196 -29.29 18.04 9.12
C ARG A 196 -29.64 19.51 9.36
N GLU A 197 -28.87 20.20 10.19
CA GLU A 197 -29.09 21.63 10.51
C GLU A 197 -28.61 22.57 9.40
N ASN A 198 -27.60 22.18 8.61
CA ASN A 198 -27.04 23.00 7.53
C ASN A 198 -27.64 22.68 6.14
N LEU A 199 -28.30 21.53 5.97
CA LEU A 199 -29.04 21.25 4.75
C LEU A 199 -30.41 21.95 4.78
N PRO A 200 -30.82 22.62 3.69
CA PRO A 200 -32.14 23.23 3.61
C PRO A 200 -33.24 22.17 3.81
N GLU A 201 -34.30 22.54 4.54
CA GLU A 201 -35.42 21.70 5.02
C GLU A 201 -36.35 21.21 3.90
N ASN A 202 -35.77 20.81 2.77
CA ASN A 202 -36.47 20.20 1.67
C ASN A 202 -36.59 18.71 2.00
N TRP A 203 -37.80 18.15 1.97
CA TRP A 203 -38.06 16.72 2.21
C TRP A 203 -37.09 15.76 1.46
N ARG A 204 -36.59 16.20 0.29
CA ARG A 204 -35.60 15.50 -0.55
C ARG A 204 -34.20 15.41 0.08
N ALA A 205 -33.78 16.42 0.85
CA ALA A 205 -32.47 16.47 1.50
C ALA A 205 -32.37 15.46 2.65
N ASN A 206 -33.37 15.43 3.53
CA ASN A 206 -33.45 14.44 4.61
C ASN A 206 -33.59 13.01 4.05
N PHE A 207 -34.44 12.81 3.04
CA PHE A 207 -34.58 11.51 2.38
C PHE A 207 -33.26 11.03 1.74
N LEU A 208 -32.50 11.94 1.12
CA LEU A 208 -31.20 11.62 0.52
C LEU A 208 -30.18 11.23 1.59
N VAL A 209 -30.11 11.95 2.71
CA VAL A 209 -29.21 11.64 3.83
C VAL A 209 -29.55 10.27 4.44
N ASP A 210 -30.82 10.00 4.72
CA ASP A 210 -31.26 8.72 5.27
C ASP A 210 -30.99 7.56 4.31
N THR A 211 -31.24 7.78 3.01
CA THR A 211 -30.99 6.78 1.96
C THR A 211 -29.50 6.50 1.82
N LEU A 212 -28.65 7.54 1.80
CA LEU A 212 -27.19 7.39 1.79
C LEU A 212 -26.70 6.61 3.00
N GLN A 213 -27.15 6.96 4.20
CA GLN A 213 -26.76 6.26 5.42
C GLN A 213 -27.20 4.79 5.40
N LYS A 214 -28.38 4.48 4.87
CA LYS A 214 -28.90 3.12 4.79
C LYS A 214 -28.19 2.29 3.72
N ILE A 215 -27.89 2.85 2.55
CA ILE A 215 -27.20 2.17 1.45
C ILE A 215 -25.72 1.96 1.79
N VAL A 216 -25.01 3.04 2.13
CA VAL A 216 -23.58 2.97 2.50
C VAL A 216 -23.42 2.08 3.72
N GLY A 217 -24.32 2.22 4.70
CA GLY A 217 -24.29 1.40 5.88
C GLY A 217 -24.61 -0.07 5.66
N GLY A 218 -25.58 -0.35 4.81
CA GLY A 218 -25.91 -1.72 4.39
C GLY A 218 -24.76 -2.37 3.63
N TYR A 219 -24.10 -1.62 2.73
CA TYR A 219 -22.96 -2.10 1.96
C TYR A 219 -21.75 -2.42 2.83
N ILE A 220 -21.36 -1.52 3.74
CA ILE A 220 -20.24 -1.75 4.67
C ILE A 220 -20.51 -2.99 5.54
N ARG A 221 -21.74 -3.14 6.05
CA ARG A 221 -22.14 -4.33 6.83
C ARG A 221 -22.09 -5.60 5.99
N GLY A 222 -22.58 -5.55 4.76
CA GLY A 222 -22.51 -6.66 3.81
C GLY A 222 -21.07 -7.09 3.55
N GLN A 223 -20.18 -6.13 3.29
CA GLN A 223 -18.77 -6.38 3.03
C GLN A 223 -18.05 -6.97 4.25
N LEU A 224 -18.39 -6.53 5.47
CA LEU A 224 -17.82 -7.10 6.70
C LEU A 224 -18.29 -8.52 6.95
N ILE A 225 -19.59 -8.79 6.80
CA ILE A 225 -20.13 -10.16 6.95
C ILE A 225 -19.50 -11.06 5.89
N LEU A 226 -19.37 -10.58 4.66
CA LEU A 226 -18.73 -11.29 3.56
C LEU A 226 -17.25 -11.55 3.86
N ALA A 227 -16.52 -10.56 4.37
CA ALA A 227 -15.11 -10.71 4.75
C ALA A 227 -14.93 -11.73 5.88
N VAL A 228 -15.82 -11.73 6.88
CA VAL A 228 -15.81 -12.73 7.97
C VAL A 228 -16.15 -14.13 7.43
N MET A 229 -17.15 -14.25 6.56
CA MET A 229 -17.48 -15.54 5.95
C MET A 229 -16.33 -16.09 5.11
N ILE A 230 -15.73 -15.25 4.25
CA ILE A 230 -14.56 -15.62 3.45
C ILE A 230 -13.40 -15.97 4.37
N GLY A 231 -13.12 -15.18 5.41
CA GLY A 231 -12.07 -15.44 6.38
C GLY A 231 -12.26 -16.77 7.11
N LEU A 232 -13.49 -17.10 7.51
CA LEU A 232 -13.82 -18.37 8.13
C LEU A 232 -13.65 -19.54 7.14
N LEU A 233 -14.13 -19.38 5.92
CA LEU A 233 -14.06 -20.40 4.87
C LEU A 233 -12.60 -20.67 4.46
N VAL A 234 -11.80 -19.63 4.31
CA VAL A 234 -10.36 -19.71 4.03
C VAL A 234 -9.63 -20.28 5.23
N GLY A 235 -9.96 -19.87 6.46
CA GLY A 235 -9.33 -20.40 7.68
C GLY A 235 -9.59 -21.90 7.86
N ILE A 236 -10.85 -22.34 7.68
CA ILE A 236 -11.21 -23.76 7.69
C ILE A 236 -10.54 -24.49 6.54
N GLY A 237 -10.51 -23.90 5.34
CA GLY A 237 -9.82 -24.48 4.18
C GLY A 237 -8.32 -24.68 4.43
N MET A 238 -7.64 -23.69 4.99
CA MET A 238 -6.22 -23.78 5.33
C MET A 238 -5.96 -24.81 6.44
N PHE A 239 -6.82 -24.87 7.46
CA PHE A 239 -6.73 -25.87 8.53
C PHE A 239 -6.90 -27.29 7.98
N LEU A 240 -7.83 -27.48 7.03
CA LEU A 240 -8.11 -28.79 6.45
C LEU A 240 -7.01 -29.26 5.49
N PHE A 241 -6.43 -28.36 4.70
CA PHE A 241 -5.44 -28.70 3.69
C PHE A 241 -3.97 -28.67 4.18
N HIS A 242 -3.68 -28.20 5.40
CA HIS A 242 -2.32 -28.19 5.98
C HIS A 242 -1.22 -27.65 5.01
N VAL A 243 -1.57 -26.68 4.15
CA VAL A 243 -0.69 -26.27 3.05
C VAL A 243 0.47 -25.41 3.57
N PRO A 244 1.75 -25.82 3.41
CA PRO A 244 2.88 -25.10 3.99
C PRO A 244 3.28 -23.79 3.28
N TYR A 245 2.60 -23.39 2.20
CA TYR A 245 3.05 -22.30 1.30
C TYR A 245 1.94 -21.36 0.83
N ALA A 246 0.91 -21.13 1.65
CA ALA A 246 -0.25 -20.34 1.25
C ALA A 246 0.06 -18.85 0.94
N LEU A 247 1.02 -18.23 1.64
CA LEU A 247 1.38 -16.82 1.38
C LEU A 247 2.27 -16.70 0.12
N LEU A 248 3.19 -17.63 -0.11
CA LEU A 248 3.99 -17.70 -1.34
C LEU A 248 3.11 -17.92 -2.59
N LEU A 249 2.16 -18.85 -2.51
CA LEU A 249 1.21 -19.12 -3.58
C LEU A 249 0.15 -18.02 -3.74
N GLY A 250 -0.11 -17.19 -2.72
CA GLY A 250 -1.03 -16.06 -2.80
C GLY A 250 -0.41 -14.81 -3.42
N CYS A 251 0.89 -14.56 -3.20
CA CYS A 251 1.59 -13.41 -3.76
C CYS A 251 1.80 -13.53 -5.29
N TRP A 252 2.01 -14.75 -5.80
CA TRP A 252 2.25 -14.99 -7.23
C TRP A 252 1.06 -14.61 -8.12
N PRO A 253 -0.19 -15.02 -7.83
CA PRO A 253 -1.38 -14.59 -8.55
C PRO A 253 -1.63 -13.08 -8.49
N SER A 254 -1.37 -12.42 -7.35
CA SER A 254 -1.54 -10.97 -7.23
C SER A 254 -0.56 -10.20 -8.11
N PHE A 255 0.69 -10.64 -8.19
CA PHE A 255 1.68 -10.07 -9.11
C PHE A 255 1.29 -10.31 -10.58
N TRP A 256 0.86 -11.52 -10.92
CA TRP A 256 0.45 -11.89 -12.27
C TRP A 256 -0.85 -11.20 -12.73
N ASN A 257 -1.77 -10.91 -11.81
CA ASN A 257 -2.96 -10.12 -12.11
C ASN A 257 -2.59 -8.66 -12.42
N SER A 258 -1.58 -8.10 -11.74
CA SER A 258 -1.12 -6.74 -12.01
C SER A 258 -0.49 -6.59 -13.41
N SER A 259 0.27 -7.59 -13.87
CA SER A 259 0.84 -7.56 -15.23
C SER A 259 -0.24 -7.72 -16.30
N ARG A 260 -1.26 -8.56 -16.06
CA ARG A 260 -2.42 -8.70 -16.97
C ARG A 260 -3.34 -7.50 -17.00
N PHE A 261 -3.41 -6.74 -15.90
CA PHE A 261 -4.11 -5.46 -15.87
C PHE A 261 -3.47 -4.44 -16.82
N TRP A 262 -2.13 -4.36 -16.83
CA TRP A 262 -1.39 -3.49 -17.74
C TRP A 262 -1.52 -3.90 -19.22
N GLU A 263 -1.53 -5.20 -19.53
CA GLU A 263 -1.78 -5.71 -20.89
C GLU A 263 -3.19 -5.38 -21.41
N ARG A 264 -4.22 -5.50 -20.55
CA ARG A 264 -5.59 -5.11 -20.89
C ARG A 264 -5.73 -3.61 -21.13
N TRP A 265 -5.07 -2.80 -20.30
CA TRP A 265 -5.13 -1.34 -20.43
C TRP A 265 -4.42 -0.86 -21.71
N SER A 266 -3.32 -1.51 -22.14
CA SER A 266 -2.65 -1.14 -23.39
C SER A 266 -3.47 -1.49 -24.64
N GLN A 267 -4.21 -2.61 -24.62
CA GLN A 267 -5.07 -3.01 -25.75
C GLN A 267 -6.26 -2.06 -25.92
N ASP A 268 -6.89 -1.61 -24.84
CA ASP A 268 -8.06 -0.73 -24.88
C ASP A 268 -7.69 0.70 -25.36
N SER A 269 -6.46 1.14 -25.12
CA SER A 269 -5.94 2.42 -25.60
C SER A 269 -5.54 2.45 -27.09
N SER A 270 -5.61 1.30 -27.77
CA SER A 270 -5.21 1.15 -29.19
C SER A 270 -6.38 0.93 -30.14
N VAL A 271 -7.63 1.03 -29.65
CA VAL A 271 -8.82 1.02 -30.49
C VAL A 271 -9.31 2.47 -30.63
N PRO A 272 -9.31 3.06 -31.85
CA PRO A 272 -9.81 4.41 -32.09
C PRO A 272 -11.33 4.52 -31.94
#